data_AF-A0AAW1IK27-F1
#
_entry.id   AF-A0AAW1IK27-F1
#
_cell.length_a   1.000
_cell.length_b   1.000
_cell.length_c   1.000
_cell.angle_alpha   90.00
_cell.angle_beta   90.00
_cell.angle_gamma   90.00
#
_symmetry.space_group_name_H-M   'P 1'
#
loop_
_entity.id
_entity.type
_entity.pdbx_description
1 polymer ?
#
loop_
_entity_poly.entity_id
_entity_poly.type
_entity_poly.pdbx_seq_one_letter_code
_entity_poly.pdbx_strand_id
1 'polypeptide(L)'
;MVPPNENGASPKLEGKHAAIIVCWLLGNGCLFPWNSMLTIEDYYVYLFPRYHSTRVLSLVYQPFALVTIALLAYNEANINTRRRNLSGYILFSVSSLAVLVLDLATSGRGGLGTYIGICVTAAAFGISDAHVQGGMVGDLSFMQPELVQSFLAGLAASGALTSTLRIFTKAVFENSKNGLRKGAILFYAISAFYELQCVLLYAFVFPKLPIVKYYRAKAAAEGSKTVSADLAAGGIQKTTEIVGTHWF
;
A
#
# COMPACT_ATOMS: atom_id res chain seq x y z
N MET A 1 -29.58 -14.30 -9.18
CA MET A 1 -29.60 -13.22 -10.21
C MET A 1 -30.05 -11.94 -9.53
N VAL A 2 -29.32 -10.83 -9.69
CA VAL A 2 -29.74 -9.52 -9.15
C VAL A 2 -30.69 -8.87 -10.16
N PRO A 3 -31.89 -8.41 -9.77
CA PRO A 3 -32.84 -7.82 -10.71
C PRO A 3 -32.32 -6.46 -11.24
N PRO A 4 -32.63 -6.09 -12.50
CA PRO A 4 -32.27 -4.79 -13.04
C PRO A 4 -33.18 -3.69 -12.47
N ASN A 5 -32.60 -2.52 -12.18
CA ASN A 5 -33.33 -1.33 -11.73
C ASN A 5 -33.78 -0.51 -12.96
N GLU A 6 -35.01 0.01 -12.93
CA GLU A 6 -35.72 0.62 -14.08
C GLU A 6 -35.27 2.04 -14.48
N ASN A 7 -34.19 2.57 -13.90
CA ASN A 7 -33.62 3.86 -14.29
C ASN A 7 -32.33 3.62 -15.08
N GLY A 8 -32.30 4.01 -16.36
CA GLY A 8 -31.29 3.68 -17.39
C GLY A 8 -29.82 4.06 -17.15
N ALA A 9 -29.38 4.31 -15.92
CA ALA A 9 -27.98 4.22 -15.55
C ALA A 9 -27.69 2.78 -15.11
N SER A 10 -26.83 2.06 -15.83
CA SER A 10 -26.45 0.72 -15.38
C SER A 10 -25.86 0.84 -13.96
N PRO A 11 -26.31 0.07 -12.95
CA PRO A 11 -25.73 0.07 -11.61
C PRO A 11 -24.23 -0.28 -11.58
N LYS A 12 -23.64 -0.64 -12.74
CA LYS A 12 -22.24 -0.99 -12.96
C LYS A 12 -21.26 0.19 -12.97
N LEU A 13 -21.72 1.45 -12.90
CA LEU A 13 -20.86 2.64 -13.04
C LEU A 13 -20.86 3.61 -11.84
N GLU A 14 -21.76 3.45 -10.87
CA GLU A 14 -21.80 4.34 -9.70
C GLU A 14 -20.52 4.21 -8.88
N GLY A 15 -19.88 5.36 -8.62
CA GLY A 15 -18.62 5.43 -7.90
C GLY A 15 -17.38 5.01 -8.70
N LYS A 16 -17.47 4.81 -10.03
CA LYS A 16 -16.29 4.47 -10.87
C LYS A 16 -15.15 5.49 -10.72
N HIS A 17 -15.43 6.79 -10.84
CA HIS A 17 -14.41 7.82 -10.71
C HIS A 17 -13.78 7.86 -9.32
N ALA A 18 -14.60 7.70 -8.27
CA ALA A 18 -14.10 7.61 -6.90
C ALA A 18 -13.21 6.37 -6.71
N ALA A 19 -13.58 5.22 -7.28
CA ALA A 19 -12.77 4.02 -7.24
C ALA A 19 -11.44 4.18 -7.98
N ILE A 20 -11.43 4.83 -9.15
CA ILE A 20 -10.21 5.17 -9.88
C ILE A 20 -9.29 6.04 -9.00
N ILE A 21 -9.80 7.14 -8.44
CA ILE A 21 -9.00 8.03 -7.59
C ILE A 21 -8.44 7.28 -6.37
N VAL A 22 -9.28 6.48 -5.69
CA VAL A 22 -8.85 5.69 -4.54
C VAL A 22 -7.79 4.66 -4.95
N CYS A 23 -7.95 3.96 -6.08
CA CYS A 23 -6.93 3.03 -6.60
C CYS A 23 -5.61 3.74 -6.87
N TRP A 24 -5.65 4.92 -7.49
CA TRP A 24 -4.44 5.73 -7.73
C TRP A 24 -3.75 6.12 -6.42
N LEU A 25 -4.50 6.58 -5.41
CA LEU A 25 -3.96 6.95 -4.10
C LEU A 25 -3.34 5.74 -3.38
N LEU A 26 -4.03 4.61 -3.39
CA LEU A 26 -3.56 3.34 -2.83
C LEU A 26 -2.31 2.82 -3.55
N GLY A 27 -2.24 2.98 -4.88
CA GLY A 27 -1.07 2.63 -5.68
C GLY A 27 0.15 3.47 -5.35
N ASN A 28 -0.02 4.78 -5.16
CA ASN A 28 1.06 5.65 -4.71
C ASN A 28 1.66 5.15 -3.38
N GLY A 29 0.83 4.83 -2.39
CA GLY A 29 1.31 4.42 -1.06
C GLY A 29 2.07 3.09 -1.05
N CYS A 30 1.85 2.24 -2.05
CA CYS A 30 2.56 0.98 -2.14
C CYS A 30 4.06 1.15 -2.44
N LEU A 31 4.47 2.24 -3.11
CA LEU A 31 5.89 2.52 -3.40
C LEU A 31 6.41 3.81 -2.79
N PHE A 32 5.54 4.69 -2.27
CA PHE A 32 5.96 5.96 -1.67
C PHE A 32 6.99 5.78 -0.54
N PRO A 33 6.86 4.83 0.40
CA PRO A 33 7.84 4.62 1.48
C PRO A 33 9.20 4.14 0.97
N TRP A 34 9.21 3.19 0.04
CA TRP A 34 10.44 2.67 -0.56
C TRP A 34 11.14 3.73 -1.40
N ASN A 35 10.40 4.42 -2.27
CA ASN A 35 10.92 5.53 -3.05
C ASN A 35 11.43 6.66 -2.15
N SER A 36 10.77 6.93 -1.03
CA SER A 36 11.25 7.89 -0.02
C SER A 36 12.63 7.49 0.50
N MET A 37 12.81 6.22 0.89
CA MET A 37 14.06 5.69 1.38
C MET A 37 15.20 5.81 0.35
N LEU A 38 14.94 5.47 -0.91
CA LEU A 38 15.93 5.62 -1.98
C LEU A 38 16.23 7.08 -2.30
N THR A 39 15.23 7.95 -2.25
CA THR A 39 15.37 9.35 -2.69
C THR A 39 16.20 10.19 -1.72
N ILE A 40 16.19 9.86 -0.43
CA ILE A 40 17.01 10.54 0.58
C ILE A 40 18.34 9.84 0.86
N GLU A 41 18.84 9.01 -0.06
CA GLU A 41 20.06 8.22 0.10
C GLU A 41 21.28 9.06 0.51
N ASP A 42 21.39 10.29 0.04
CA ASP A 42 22.48 11.19 0.43
C ASP A 42 22.50 11.48 1.94
N TYR A 43 21.35 11.44 2.63
CA TYR A 43 21.30 11.48 4.08
C TYR A 43 21.85 10.19 4.71
N TYR A 44 21.53 9.02 4.17
CA TYR A 44 22.05 7.75 4.66
C TYR A 44 23.55 7.58 4.42
N VAL A 45 24.08 8.04 3.28
CA VAL A 45 25.52 8.05 3.00
C VAL A 45 26.25 8.97 3.97
N TYR A 46 25.67 10.13 4.28
CA TYR A 46 26.20 11.05 5.29
C TYR A 46 26.25 10.40 6.70
N LEU A 47 25.18 9.70 7.11
CA LEU A 47 25.12 9.05 8.42
C LEU A 47 26.01 7.80 8.54
N PHE A 48 26.18 7.06 7.43
CA PHE A 48 26.76 5.73 7.42
C PHE A 48 27.91 5.62 6.41
N PRO A 49 28.97 6.46 6.51
CA PRO A 49 30.03 6.53 5.50
C PRO A 49 30.84 5.23 5.35
N ARG A 50 30.79 4.34 6.35
CA ARG A 50 31.45 3.03 6.33
C ARG A 50 30.60 1.92 5.73
N TYR A 51 29.34 2.18 5.42
CA TYR A 51 28.38 1.21 4.90
C TYR A 51 27.90 1.63 3.51
N HIS A 52 27.63 0.65 2.64
CA HIS A 52 27.09 0.91 1.31
C HIS A 52 25.57 0.90 1.31
N SER A 53 24.97 1.89 1.97
CA SER A 53 23.50 2.02 2.16
C SER A 53 22.73 1.85 0.85
N THR A 54 23.20 2.45 -0.25
CA THR A 54 22.62 2.31 -1.61
C THR A 54 22.36 0.88 -2.03
N ARG A 55 23.33 0.00 -1.75
CA ARG A 55 23.32 -1.39 -2.21
C ARG A 55 22.64 -2.29 -1.20
N VAL A 56 22.95 -2.10 0.08
CA VAL A 56 22.45 -2.97 1.14
C VAL A 56 20.95 -2.82 1.32
N LEU A 57 20.40 -1.61 1.26
CA LEU A 57 18.95 -1.42 1.43
C LEU A 57 18.16 -2.17 0.34
N SER A 58 18.61 -2.11 -0.91
CA SER A 58 17.99 -2.86 -2.02
C SER A 58 18.17 -4.37 -1.87
N LEU A 59 19.37 -4.82 -1.46
CA LEU A 59 19.66 -6.23 -1.18
C LEU A 59 18.88 -6.78 0.02
N VAL A 60 18.38 -5.93 0.91
CA VAL A 60 17.49 -6.31 2.01
C VAL A 60 16.04 -6.28 1.55
N TYR A 61 15.60 -5.20 0.89
CA TYR A 61 14.23 -5.06 0.41
C TYR A 61 13.81 -6.20 -0.53
N GLN A 62 14.62 -6.45 -1.57
CA GLN A 62 14.22 -7.30 -2.70
C GLN A 62 14.00 -8.77 -2.30
N PRO A 63 14.88 -9.45 -1.53
CA PRO A 63 14.65 -10.83 -1.14
C PRO A 63 13.42 -10.99 -0.24
N PHE A 64 13.19 -10.06 0.68
CA PHE A 64 12.00 -10.10 1.54
C PHE A 64 10.72 -9.90 0.73
N ALA A 65 10.72 -8.98 -0.23
CA ALA A 65 9.61 -8.82 -1.17
C ALA A 65 9.36 -10.10 -1.98
N LEU A 66 10.40 -10.67 -2.59
CA LEU A 66 10.31 -11.88 -3.43
C LEU A 66 9.84 -13.11 -2.66
N VAL A 67 10.43 -13.37 -1.49
CA VAL A 67 10.04 -14.52 -0.66
C VAL A 67 8.60 -14.34 -0.18
N THR A 68 8.24 -13.14 0.29
CA THR A 68 6.89 -12.87 0.79
C THR A 68 5.86 -13.01 -0.32
N ILE A 69 6.09 -12.44 -1.51
CA ILE A 69 5.12 -12.54 -2.60
C ILE A 69 4.98 -13.98 -3.10
N ALA A 70 6.08 -14.76 -3.17
CA ALA A 70 6.04 -16.17 -3.53
C ALA A 70 5.22 -17.00 -2.53
N LEU A 71 5.42 -16.78 -1.22
CA LEU A 71 4.64 -17.46 -0.17
C LEU A 71 3.16 -17.08 -0.21
N LEU A 72 2.85 -15.79 -0.41
CA LEU A 72 1.47 -15.30 -0.49
C LEU A 72 0.77 -15.77 -1.77
N ALA A 73 1.49 -15.88 -2.90
CA ALA A 73 0.97 -16.41 -4.16
C ALA A 73 0.71 -17.92 -4.06
N TYR A 74 1.62 -18.68 -3.44
CA TYR A 74 1.43 -20.12 -3.23
C TYR A 74 0.19 -20.41 -2.35
N ASN A 75 -0.07 -19.56 -1.37
CA ASN A 75 -1.19 -19.71 -0.42
C ASN A 75 -2.42 -18.86 -0.77
N GLU A 76 -2.48 -18.28 -1.97
CA GLU A 76 -3.44 -17.23 -2.35
C GLU A 76 -4.90 -17.61 -2.02
N ALA A 77 -5.31 -18.81 -2.44
CA ALA A 77 -6.70 -19.28 -2.30
C ALA A 77 -7.21 -19.33 -0.85
N ASN A 78 -6.30 -19.36 0.13
CA ASN A 78 -6.60 -19.47 1.55
C ASN A 78 -6.40 -18.15 2.32
N ILE A 79 -5.87 -17.11 1.67
CA ILE A 79 -5.57 -15.83 2.32
C ILE A 79 -6.67 -14.83 2.01
N ASN A 80 -7.24 -14.25 3.07
CA ASN A 80 -8.21 -13.17 2.93
C ASN A 80 -7.52 -11.88 2.42
N THR A 81 -8.04 -11.32 1.32
CA THR A 81 -7.46 -10.16 0.64
C THR A 81 -7.46 -8.92 1.54
N ARG A 82 -8.57 -8.65 2.24
CA ARG A 82 -8.65 -7.55 3.22
C ARG A 82 -7.54 -7.63 4.27
N ARG A 83 -7.37 -8.81 4.88
CA ARG A 83 -6.35 -9.01 5.93
C ARG A 83 -4.96 -8.78 5.37
N ARG A 84 -4.68 -9.31 4.17
CA ARG A 84 -3.40 -9.13 3.48
C ARG A 84 -3.10 -7.65 3.23
N ASN A 85 -4.01 -6.93 2.59
CA ASN A 85 -3.79 -5.52 2.22
C ASN A 85 -3.74 -4.59 3.44
N LEU A 86 -4.63 -4.77 4.43
CA LEU A 86 -4.58 -3.98 5.68
C LEU A 86 -3.27 -4.22 6.43
N SER A 87 -2.83 -5.48 6.57
CA SER A 87 -1.57 -5.78 7.24
C SER A 87 -0.40 -5.10 6.54
N GLY A 88 -0.38 -5.11 5.20
CA GLY A 88 0.65 -4.44 4.40
C GLY A 88 0.68 -2.93 4.60
N TYR A 89 -0.46 -2.23 4.47
CA TYR A 89 -0.54 -0.78 4.67
C TYR A 89 -0.26 -0.36 6.12
N ILE A 90 -0.72 -1.13 7.11
CA ILE A 90 -0.39 -0.88 8.52
C ILE A 90 1.12 -1.02 8.73
N LEU A 91 1.73 -2.07 8.19
CA LEU A 91 3.16 -2.29 8.30
C LEU A 91 3.96 -1.19 7.57
N PHE A 92 3.48 -0.68 6.42
CA PHE A 92 4.08 0.49 5.78
C PHE A 92 4.02 1.71 6.70
N SER A 93 2.85 2.03 7.26
CA SER A 93 2.66 3.18 8.14
C SER A 93 3.55 3.10 9.40
N VAL A 94 3.56 1.95 10.07
CA VAL A 94 4.41 1.71 11.26
C VAL A 94 5.89 1.78 10.89
N SER A 95 6.30 1.22 9.76
CA SER A 95 7.71 1.22 9.35
C SER A 95 8.19 2.63 8.96
N SER A 96 7.38 3.42 8.24
CA SER A 96 7.69 4.82 7.93
C SER A 96 7.79 5.66 9.21
N LEU A 97 6.88 5.44 10.17
CA LEU A 97 6.97 6.08 11.49
C LEU A 97 8.21 5.62 12.25
N ALA A 98 8.58 4.34 12.17
CA ALA A 98 9.77 3.80 12.82
C ALA A 98 11.06 4.44 12.29
N VAL A 99 11.16 4.71 10.99
CA VAL A 99 12.32 5.46 10.44
C VAL A 99 12.41 6.85 11.05
N LEU A 100 11.28 7.56 11.13
CA LEU A 100 11.22 8.89 11.75
C LEU A 100 11.61 8.84 13.24
N VAL A 101 11.07 7.88 13.99
CA VAL A 101 11.38 7.68 15.41
C VAL A 101 12.85 7.32 15.60
N LEU A 102 13.43 6.47 14.74
CA LEU A 102 14.85 6.13 14.78
C LEU A 102 15.73 7.37 14.58
N ASP A 103 15.42 8.23 13.61
CA ASP A 103 16.14 9.50 13.44
C ASP A 103 16.07 10.37 14.70
N LEU A 104 14.85 10.58 15.22
CA LEU A 104 14.62 11.45 16.37
C LEU A 104 15.30 10.90 17.64
N ALA A 105 15.13 9.61 17.93
CA ALA A 105 15.68 8.95 19.10
C ALA A 105 17.21 8.91 19.09
N THR A 106 17.82 8.79 17.91
CA THR A 106 19.28 8.81 17.74
C THR A 106 19.82 10.23 17.57
N SER A 107 18.95 11.25 17.51
CA SER A 107 19.31 12.62 17.17
C SER A 107 20.05 12.72 15.82
N GLY A 108 19.71 11.85 14.87
CA GLY A 108 20.41 11.74 13.59
C GLY A 108 21.86 11.33 13.75
N ARG A 109 22.19 10.57 14.80
CA ARG A 109 23.51 9.96 14.95
C ARG A 109 23.52 8.63 14.20
N GLY A 110 24.49 8.48 13.32
CA GLY A 110 24.78 7.21 12.68
C GLY A 110 25.30 6.16 13.69
N GLY A 111 25.82 5.07 13.15
CA GLY A 111 26.34 3.95 13.94
C GLY A 111 25.67 2.63 13.57
N LEU A 112 26.24 1.53 14.06
CA LEU A 112 25.80 0.19 13.70
C LEU A 112 24.35 -0.08 14.07
N GLY A 113 23.93 0.33 15.28
CA GLY A 113 22.55 0.13 15.76
C GLY A 113 21.52 0.86 14.88
N THR A 114 21.73 2.14 14.60
CA THR A 114 20.86 2.92 13.70
C THR A 114 20.82 2.30 12.30
N TYR A 115 21.98 1.88 11.78
CA TYR A 115 22.06 1.24 10.45
C TYR A 115 21.27 -0.07 10.37
N ILE A 116 21.40 -0.94 11.39
CA ILE A 116 20.60 -2.16 11.50
C ILE A 116 19.11 -1.81 11.55
N GLY A 117 18.73 -0.78 12.32
CA GLY A 117 17.35 -0.28 12.38
C GLY A 117 16.80 0.09 11.01
N ILE A 118 17.57 0.86 10.21
CA ILE A 118 17.17 1.22 8.84
C ILE A 118 17.05 -0.04 7.96
N CYS A 119 17.98 -1.00 8.06
CA CYS A 119 17.88 -2.26 7.32
C CYS A 119 16.61 -3.06 7.69
N VAL A 120 16.25 -3.12 8.97
CA VAL A 120 15.00 -3.76 9.42
C VAL A 120 13.78 -3.07 8.82
N THR A 121 13.76 -1.73 8.76
CA THR A 121 12.66 -1.00 8.11
C THR A 121 12.61 -1.25 6.59
N ALA A 122 13.76 -1.40 5.92
CA ALA A 122 13.81 -1.77 4.51
C ALA A 122 13.24 -3.18 4.26
N ALA A 123 13.55 -4.14 5.13
CA ALA A 123 12.96 -5.48 5.08
C ALA A 123 11.44 -5.42 5.28
N ALA A 124 10.97 -4.63 6.26
CA ALA A 124 9.55 -4.43 6.52
C ALA A 124 8.83 -3.80 5.32
N PHE A 125 9.44 -2.82 4.64
CA PHE A 125 8.91 -2.28 3.40
C PHE A 125 8.79 -3.33 2.30
N GLY A 126 9.78 -4.22 2.14
CA GLY A 126 9.68 -5.32 1.16
C GLY A 126 8.54 -6.28 1.47
N ILE A 127 8.35 -6.64 2.75
CA ILE A 127 7.21 -7.45 3.20
C ILE A 127 5.89 -6.73 2.93
N SER A 128 5.78 -5.45 3.29
CA SER A 128 4.59 -4.63 3.04
C SER A 128 4.24 -4.53 1.56
N ASP A 129 5.22 -4.29 0.70
CA ASP A 129 5.03 -4.18 -0.75
C ASP A 129 4.47 -5.49 -1.31
N ALA A 130 5.05 -6.64 -0.95
CA ALA A 130 4.55 -7.94 -1.36
C ALA A 130 3.10 -8.22 -0.89
N HIS A 131 2.72 -7.72 0.29
CA HIS A 131 1.36 -7.81 0.79
C HIS A 131 0.41 -6.97 -0.07
N VAL A 132 0.70 -5.67 -0.19
CA VAL A 132 -0.18 -4.69 -0.83
C VAL A 132 -0.20 -4.86 -2.34
N GLN A 133 0.95 -4.87 -3.01
CA GLN A 133 1.04 -4.91 -4.47
C GLN A 133 0.36 -6.17 -5.00
N GLY A 134 0.74 -7.34 -4.49
CA GLY A 134 0.14 -8.60 -4.93
C GLY A 134 -1.34 -8.73 -4.55
N GLY A 135 -1.74 -8.25 -3.36
CA GLY A 135 -3.12 -8.34 -2.90
C GLY A 135 -4.07 -7.37 -3.62
N MET A 136 -3.65 -6.14 -3.88
CA MET A 136 -4.41 -5.15 -4.64
C MET A 136 -4.49 -5.51 -6.12
N VAL A 137 -3.38 -5.92 -6.75
CA VAL A 137 -3.40 -6.34 -8.17
C VAL A 137 -4.32 -7.55 -8.34
N GLY A 138 -4.25 -8.54 -7.45
CA GLY A 138 -5.16 -9.69 -7.46
C GLY A 138 -6.64 -9.30 -7.30
N ASP A 139 -6.98 -8.46 -6.31
CA ASP A 139 -8.36 -8.00 -6.07
C ASP A 139 -8.92 -7.21 -7.26
N LEU A 140 -8.14 -6.26 -7.78
CA LEU A 140 -8.55 -5.39 -8.88
C LEU A 140 -8.67 -6.13 -10.22
N SER A 141 -8.00 -7.28 -10.38
CA SER A 141 -8.07 -8.10 -11.59
C SER A 141 -9.46 -8.72 -11.82
N PHE A 142 -10.28 -8.84 -10.77
CA PHE A 142 -11.69 -9.26 -10.89
C PHE A 142 -12.63 -8.12 -11.28
N MET A 143 -12.11 -6.89 -11.41
CA MET A 143 -12.90 -5.67 -11.64
C MET A 143 -12.73 -5.11 -13.06
N GLN A 144 -12.96 -3.81 -13.24
CA GLN A 144 -12.68 -3.11 -14.49
C GLN A 144 -11.17 -2.86 -14.67
N PRO A 145 -10.61 -3.03 -15.88
CA PRO A 145 -9.18 -2.80 -16.16
C PRO A 145 -8.68 -1.42 -15.73
N GLU A 146 -9.54 -0.40 -15.78
CA GLU A 146 -9.20 0.97 -15.40
C GLU A 146 -8.80 1.09 -13.93
N LEU A 147 -9.30 0.23 -13.04
CA LEU A 147 -8.96 0.26 -11.63
C LEU A 147 -7.53 -0.26 -11.39
N VAL A 148 -7.17 -1.40 -11.97
CA VAL A 148 -5.80 -1.92 -11.86
C VAL A 148 -4.81 -1.02 -12.60
N GLN A 149 -5.18 -0.48 -13.77
CA GLN A 149 -4.36 0.51 -14.47
C GLN A 149 -4.14 1.77 -13.63
N SER A 150 -5.18 2.25 -12.96
CA SER A 150 -5.07 3.42 -12.09
C SER A 150 -4.17 3.16 -10.87
N PHE A 151 -4.27 1.98 -10.26
CA PHE A 151 -3.36 1.54 -9.20
C PHE A 151 -1.90 1.47 -9.66
N LEU A 152 -1.64 0.85 -10.82
CA LEU A 152 -0.30 0.80 -11.43
C LEU A 152 0.23 2.18 -11.84
N ALA A 153 -0.65 3.07 -12.31
CA ALA A 153 -0.30 4.46 -12.58
C ALA A 153 0.08 5.21 -11.29
N GLY A 154 -0.61 4.93 -10.18
CA GLY A 154 -0.25 5.45 -8.86
C GLY A 154 1.13 4.96 -8.39
N LEU A 155 1.44 3.68 -8.56
CA LEU A 155 2.75 3.11 -8.30
C LEU A 155 3.86 3.89 -9.05
N ALA A 156 3.68 4.13 -10.36
CA ALA A 156 4.63 4.89 -11.16
C ALA A 156 4.72 6.37 -10.73
N ALA A 157 3.58 7.00 -10.44
CA ALA A 157 3.52 8.40 -9.99
C ALA A 157 4.27 8.63 -8.69
N SER A 158 4.32 7.63 -7.79
CA SER A 158 5.02 7.75 -6.51
C SER A 158 6.49 8.17 -6.69
N GLY A 159 7.20 7.64 -7.68
CA GLY A 159 8.60 8.01 -7.95
C GLY A 159 8.77 9.45 -8.44
N ALA A 160 7.82 9.94 -9.23
CA ALA A 160 7.79 11.35 -9.64
C ALA A 160 7.52 12.25 -8.44
N LEU A 161 6.54 11.91 -7.60
CA LEU A 161 6.19 12.68 -6.39
C LEU A 161 7.35 12.74 -5.41
N THR A 162 8.05 11.63 -5.14
CA THR A 162 9.21 11.62 -4.25
C THR A 162 10.37 12.44 -4.85
N SER A 163 10.60 12.35 -6.16
CA SER A 163 11.62 13.16 -6.83
C SER A 163 11.32 14.66 -6.73
N THR A 164 10.07 15.08 -6.98
CA THR A 164 9.64 16.47 -6.80
C THR A 164 9.80 16.92 -5.34
N LEU A 165 9.40 16.09 -4.39
CA LEU A 165 9.57 16.36 -2.96
C LEU A 165 11.07 16.50 -2.60
N ARG A 166 11.96 15.77 -3.28
CA ARG A 166 13.41 15.90 -3.07
C ARG A 166 13.95 17.23 -3.56
N ILE A 167 13.55 17.65 -4.75
CA ILE A 167 13.92 18.97 -5.29
C ILE A 167 13.46 20.07 -4.33
N PHE A 168 12.20 19.99 -3.89
CA PHE A 168 11.63 20.93 -2.94
C PHE A 168 12.39 20.96 -1.60
N THR A 169 12.64 19.79 -0.99
CA THR A 169 13.38 19.71 0.28
C THR A 169 14.81 20.23 0.16
N LYS A 170 15.50 19.95 -0.96
CA LYS A 170 16.84 20.51 -1.21
C LYS A 170 16.79 22.04 -1.31
N ALA A 171 15.85 22.59 -2.09
CA ALA A 171 15.70 24.04 -2.25
C ALA A 171 15.36 24.75 -0.93
N VAL A 172 14.44 24.19 -0.13
CA VAL A 172 14.02 24.77 1.15
C VAL A 172 15.11 24.72 2.21
N PHE A 173 15.91 23.65 2.23
CA PHE A 173 16.89 23.41 3.29
C PHE A 173 18.36 23.66 2.89
N GLU A 174 18.63 24.17 1.69
CA GLU A 174 19.98 24.40 1.16
C GLU A 174 20.87 25.20 2.14
N ASN A 175 20.33 26.29 2.68
CA ASN A 175 21.06 27.19 3.59
C ASN A 175 20.82 26.86 5.09
N SER A 176 20.13 25.75 5.39
CA SER A 176 19.84 25.37 6.76
C SER A 176 20.95 24.50 7.36
N LYS A 177 21.33 24.79 8.60
CA LYS A 177 22.08 23.84 9.43
C LYS A 177 21.33 22.49 9.48
N ASN A 178 22.04 21.39 9.24
CA ASN A 178 21.48 20.03 9.15
C ASN A 178 20.36 19.87 8.09
N GLY A 179 20.49 20.55 6.94
CA GLY A 179 19.46 20.55 5.91
C GLY A 179 19.08 19.16 5.38
N LEU A 180 20.05 18.24 5.24
CA LEU A 180 19.76 16.85 4.85
C LEU A 180 18.85 16.13 5.84
N ARG A 181 19.13 16.25 7.14
CA ARG A 181 18.32 15.65 8.21
C ARG A 181 16.92 16.26 8.26
N LYS A 182 16.80 17.58 8.17
CA LYS A 182 15.48 18.25 8.12
C LYS A 182 14.68 17.80 6.90
N GLY A 183 15.33 17.67 5.76
CA GLY A 183 14.74 17.10 4.54
C GLY A 183 14.24 15.67 4.77
N ALA A 184 15.06 14.81 5.36
CA ALA A 184 14.70 13.41 5.68
C ALA A 184 13.52 13.31 6.65
N ILE A 185 13.50 14.12 7.72
CA ILE A 185 12.40 14.21 8.68
C ILE A 185 11.10 14.61 7.98
N LEU A 186 11.13 15.65 7.14
CA LEU A 186 9.96 16.08 6.38
C LEU A 186 9.48 14.98 5.42
N PHE A 187 10.42 14.30 4.75
CA PHE A 187 10.11 13.21 3.82
C PHE A 187 9.36 12.07 4.52
N TYR A 188 9.87 11.60 5.66
CA TYR A 188 9.25 10.49 6.39
C TYR A 188 8.00 10.91 7.17
N ALA A 189 7.87 12.17 7.58
CA ALA A 189 6.62 12.68 8.12
C ALA A 189 5.51 12.64 7.06
N ILE A 190 5.80 13.08 5.83
CA ILE A 190 4.86 13.00 4.70
C ILE A 190 4.56 11.55 4.36
N SER A 191 5.58 10.68 4.26
CA SER A 191 5.37 9.25 3.98
C SER A 191 4.50 8.60 5.06
N ALA A 192 4.81 8.76 6.35
CA ALA A 192 4.03 8.15 7.43
C ALA A 192 2.56 8.64 7.43
N PHE A 193 2.34 9.94 7.18
CA PHE A 193 0.99 10.48 7.04
C PHE A 193 0.26 9.88 5.83
N TYR A 194 0.91 9.81 4.68
CA TYR A 194 0.34 9.24 3.46
C TYR A 194 -0.04 7.77 3.65
N GLU A 195 0.83 6.96 4.25
CA GLU A 195 0.55 5.56 4.55
C GLU A 195 -0.62 5.38 5.52
N LEU A 196 -0.74 6.25 6.52
CA LEU A 196 -1.91 6.25 7.40
C LEU A 196 -3.19 6.53 6.59
N GLN A 197 -3.16 7.47 5.65
CA GLN A 197 -4.30 7.70 4.74
C GLN A 197 -4.61 6.46 3.90
N CYS A 198 -3.60 5.74 3.39
CA CYS A 198 -3.83 4.49 2.67
C CYS A 198 -4.51 3.43 3.53
N VAL A 199 -4.13 3.29 4.81
CA VAL A 199 -4.83 2.41 5.76
C VAL A 199 -6.30 2.82 5.88
N LEU A 200 -6.59 4.11 6.10
CA LEU A 200 -7.96 4.60 6.27
C LEU A 200 -8.80 4.45 4.99
N LEU A 201 -8.23 4.78 3.84
CA LEU A 201 -8.87 4.65 2.53
C LEU A 201 -9.22 3.18 2.26
N TYR A 202 -8.29 2.26 2.46
CA TYR A 202 -8.53 0.84 2.24
C TYR A 202 -9.50 0.25 3.27
N ALA A 203 -9.41 0.66 4.54
CA ALA A 203 -10.26 0.14 5.61
C ALA A 203 -11.72 0.59 5.49
N PHE A 204 -11.95 1.86 5.15
CA PHE A 204 -13.26 2.51 5.34
C PHE A 204 -13.90 3.03 4.06
N VAL A 205 -13.12 3.40 3.04
CA VAL A 205 -13.65 4.00 1.81
C VAL A 205 -13.78 2.98 0.70
N PHE A 206 -12.67 2.32 0.34
CA PHE A 206 -12.59 1.36 -0.76
C PHE A 206 -13.67 0.26 -0.72
N PRO A 207 -13.91 -0.47 0.39
CA PRO A 207 -14.93 -1.51 0.46
C PRO A 207 -16.38 -0.97 0.37
N LYS A 208 -16.59 0.33 0.60
CA LYS A 208 -17.92 0.95 0.56
C LYS A 208 -18.32 1.45 -0.81
N LEU A 209 -17.41 1.50 -1.78
CA LEU A 209 -17.71 1.97 -3.13
C LEU A 209 -18.64 0.98 -3.86
N PRO A 210 -19.73 1.45 -4.51
CA PRO A 210 -20.71 0.57 -5.14
C PRO A 210 -20.10 -0.37 -6.19
N ILE A 211 -19.24 0.16 -7.07
CA ILE A 211 -18.51 -0.63 -8.06
C ILE A 211 -17.63 -1.73 -7.44
N VAL A 212 -16.93 -1.42 -6.34
CA VAL A 212 -16.06 -2.37 -5.62
C VAL A 212 -16.90 -3.48 -4.97
N LYS A 213 -18.02 -3.11 -4.32
CA LYS A 213 -18.96 -4.09 -3.75
C LYS A 213 -19.52 -5.03 -4.83
N TYR A 214 -19.93 -4.48 -5.96
CA TYR A 214 -20.47 -5.24 -7.09
C TYR A 214 -19.47 -6.29 -7.59
N TYR A 215 -18.23 -5.89 -7.90
CA TYR A 215 -17.24 -6.83 -8.42
C TYR A 215 -16.76 -7.84 -7.39
N ARG A 216 -16.65 -7.47 -6.11
CA ARG A 216 -16.35 -8.42 -5.03
C ARG A 216 -17.48 -9.43 -4.83
N ALA A 217 -18.74 -9.01 -4.98
CA ALA A 217 -19.89 -9.92 -4.89
C ALA A 217 -19.91 -10.89 -6.08
N LYS A 218 -19.62 -10.37 -7.28
CA LYS A 218 -19.45 -11.17 -8.49
C LYS A 218 -18.33 -12.21 -8.33
N ALA A 219 -17.15 -11.80 -7.87
CA ALA A 219 -16.03 -12.70 -7.66
C ALA A 219 -16.37 -13.80 -6.62
N ALA A 220 -17.09 -13.47 -5.55
CA ALA A 220 -17.56 -14.44 -4.57
C ALA A 220 -18.55 -15.46 -5.18
N ALA A 221 -19.46 -15.01 -6.05
CA ALA A 221 -20.40 -15.89 -6.76
C ALA A 221 -19.69 -16.81 -7.77
N GLU A 222 -18.57 -16.36 -8.34
CA GLU A 222 -17.71 -17.15 -9.24
C GLU A 222 -16.72 -18.06 -8.47
N GLY A 223 -16.85 -18.15 -7.14
CA GLY A 223 -16.12 -19.11 -6.31
C GLY A 223 -14.91 -18.55 -5.55
N SER A 224 -14.64 -17.24 -5.64
CA SER A 224 -13.55 -16.62 -4.87
C SER A 224 -13.85 -16.64 -3.37
N LYS A 225 -12.95 -17.23 -2.59
CA LYS A 225 -13.04 -17.31 -1.13
C LYS A 225 -12.39 -16.10 -0.42
N THR A 226 -11.58 -15.34 -1.14
CA THR A 226 -10.67 -14.34 -0.59
C THR A 226 -11.35 -13.00 -0.25
N VAL A 227 -12.48 -12.70 -0.89
CA VAL A 227 -13.23 -11.41 -0.79
C VAL A 227 -14.33 -11.39 0.28
N SER A 228 -14.48 -12.44 1.08
CA SER A 228 -15.56 -12.58 2.07
C SER A 228 -15.54 -11.50 3.16
N ALA A 229 -14.39 -11.25 3.80
CA ALA A 229 -14.26 -10.18 4.81
C ALA A 229 -14.38 -8.77 4.22
N ASP A 230 -14.06 -8.62 2.93
CA ASP A 230 -14.21 -7.37 2.19
C ASP A 230 -15.69 -7.04 1.91
N LEU A 231 -16.49 -8.05 1.58
CA LEU A 231 -17.94 -7.91 1.42
C LEU A 231 -18.61 -7.51 2.73
N ALA A 232 -18.23 -8.16 3.84
CA ALA A 232 -18.70 -7.80 5.16
C ALA A 232 -18.34 -6.34 5.52
N ALA A 233 -17.13 -5.88 5.17
CA ALA A 233 -16.71 -4.49 5.34
C ALA A 233 -17.56 -3.50 4.53
N GLY A 234 -18.01 -3.94 3.33
CA GLY A 234 -18.93 -3.20 2.48
C GLY A 234 -20.39 -3.27 2.94
N GLY A 235 -20.72 -3.96 4.03
CA GLY A 235 -22.08 -4.12 4.52
C GLY A 235 -22.90 -5.17 3.75
N ILE A 236 -22.27 -6.04 2.98
CA ILE A 236 -22.91 -7.19 2.33
C ILE A 236 -22.62 -8.42 3.19
N GLN A 237 -23.60 -8.83 3.99
CA GLN A 237 -23.56 -10.12 4.67
C GLN A 237 -24.06 -11.20 3.71
N LYS A 238 -23.46 -12.40 3.73
CA LYS A 238 -24.05 -13.55 3.04
C LYS A 238 -25.44 -13.77 3.64
N THR A 239 -26.50 -13.45 2.90
CA THR A 239 -27.79 -14.07 3.15
C THR A 239 -27.56 -15.55 2.94
N THR A 240 -27.54 -16.32 4.02
CA THR A 240 -27.74 -17.75 3.94
C THR A 240 -29.16 -17.92 3.42
N GLU A 241 -29.34 -17.91 2.10
CA GLU A 241 -30.50 -18.54 1.49
C GLU A 241 -30.38 -20.00 1.88
N ILE A 242 -31.09 -20.35 2.95
CA ILE A 242 -31.57 -21.70 3.17
C ILE A 242 -32.39 -21.97 1.92
N VAL A 243 -31.76 -22.60 0.92
CA VAL A 243 -32.48 -23.31 -0.13
C VAL A 243 -33.25 -24.38 0.62
N GLY A 244 -34.46 -24.03 1.03
CA GLY A 244 -35.47 -24.98 1.46
C GLY A 244 -35.62 -25.95 0.30
N THR A 245 -35.07 -27.14 0.51
CA THR A 245 -35.28 -28.31 -0.31
C THR A 245 -36.79 -28.61 -0.32
N HIS A 246 -37.51 -28.00 -1.25
CA HIS A 246 -38.79 -28.52 -1.71
C HIS A 246 -38.50 -29.68 -2.66
N TRP A 247 -38.50 -30.89 -2.10
CA TRP A 247 -38.74 -32.12 -2.85
C TRP A 247 -39.63 -33.05 -2.01
N PHE A 248 -40.86 -33.20 -2.51
CA PHE A 248 -41.96 -34.12 -2.17
C PHE A 248 -42.53 -34.13 -0.76
#